data_AF-A0A6M1ZXF5-F1
#
_entry.id   AF-A0A6M1ZXF5-F1
#
_cell.length_a   1.000
_cell.length_b   1.000
_cell.length_c   1.000
_cell.angle_alpha   90.00
_cell.angle_beta   90.00
_cell.angle_gamma   90.00
#
_symmetry.space_group_name_H-M   'P 1'
#
loop_
_entity.id
_entity.type
_entity.pdbx_description
1 polymer ?
#
loop_
_entity_poly.entity_id
_entity_poly.type
_entity_poly.pdbx_seq_one_letter_code
_entity_poly.pdbx_strand_id
1 'polypeptide(L)'
;MATIDKLDLGVYIQYARRTQYVEEFSRQIHLEESSTIPPQTSVTDLSPKLLELDLLLGVARSYAPWAYFFPPKLFTFARKSPFTKSKISPSIASEEEEDEEILDAIQTHSPKENEEKEVLKKCLKQLRTINEWLGYIIGRVGQLLQG
;
A
#
# COMPACT_ATOMS: atom_id res chain seq x y z
N MET A 1 9.99 -56.92 -7.80
CA MET A 1 10.75 -55.73 -8.21
C MET A 1 10.05 -55.17 -9.45
N ALA A 2 9.31 -54.07 -9.33
CA ALA A 2 8.53 -53.52 -10.43
C ALA A 2 9.41 -52.55 -11.24
N THR A 3 9.69 -52.89 -12.49
CA THR A 3 10.41 -52.03 -13.44
C THR A 3 9.48 -50.91 -13.91
N ILE A 4 10.06 -49.72 -14.13
CA ILE A 4 9.39 -48.45 -14.46
C ILE A 4 8.32 -48.57 -15.57
N ASP A 5 8.49 -49.51 -16.49
CA ASP A 5 7.58 -49.76 -17.63
C ASP A 5 6.18 -50.29 -17.25
N LYS A 6 5.92 -50.62 -15.98
CA LYS A 6 4.61 -51.11 -15.51
C LYS A 6 3.75 -50.06 -14.79
N LEU A 7 4.19 -48.81 -14.75
CA LEU A 7 3.41 -47.73 -14.12
C LEU A 7 2.32 -47.23 -15.09
N ASP A 8 1.14 -46.96 -14.56
CA ASP A 8 0.03 -46.38 -15.31
C ASP A 8 0.44 -45.03 -15.91
N LEU A 9 -0.03 -44.73 -17.13
CA LEU A 9 0.28 -43.51 -17.87
C LEU A 9 -0.03 -42.25 -17.05
N GLY A 10 -1.03 -42.33 -16.16
CA GLY A 10 -1.37 -41.27 -15.21
C GLY A 10 -0.23 -40.85 -14.28
N VAL A 11 0.64 -41.78 -13.89
CA VAL A 11 1.81 -41.48 -13.02
C VAL A 11 2.82 -40.62 -13.78
N TYR A 12 3.05 -40.89 -15.06
CA TYR A 12 3.92 -40.09 -15.92
C TYR A 12 3.37 -38.70 -16.17
N ILE A 13 2.06 -38.58 -16.39
CA ILE A 13 1.39 -37.29 -16.57
C ILE A 13 1.50 -36.46 -15.28
N GLN A 14 1.30 -37.08 -14.12
CA GLN A 14 1.44 -36.40 -12.83
C GLN A 14 2.88 -35.98 -12.54
N TYR A 15 3.86 -36.83 -12.87
CA TYR A 15 5.27 -36.49 -12.75
C TYR A 15 5.64 -35.31 -13.67
N ALA A 16 5.28 -35.38 -14.95
CA ALA A 16 5.52 -34.30 -15.91
C ALA A 16 4.88 -32.98 -15.46
N ARG A 17 3.64 -33.03 -14.97
CA ARG A 17 2.94 -31.85 -14.45
C ARG A 17 3.64 -31.27 -13.21
N ARG A 18 4.13 -32.10 -12.29
CA ARG A 18 4.90 -31.64 -11.11
C ARG A 18 6.21 -30.99 -11.54
N THR A 19 6.94 -31.58 -12.48
CA THR A 19 8.18 -31.02 -13.01
C THR A 19 7.91 -29.67 -13.68
N GLN A 20 6.86 -29.57 -14.50
CA GLN A 20 6.46 -28.32 -15.13
C GLN A 20 6.15 -27.22 -14.11
N TYR A 21 5.41 -27.52 -13.04
CA TYR A 21 5.13 -26.53 -11.99
C TYR A 21 6.39 -26.06 -11.27
N VAL A 22 7.35 -26.96 -11.02
CA VAL A 22 8.63 -26.60 -10.40
C VAL A 22 9.46 -25.70 -11.33
N GLU A 23 9.48 -25.99 -12.63
CA GLU A 23 10.17 -25.16 -13.64
C GLU A 23 9.54 -23.78 -13.77
N GLU A 24 8.20 -23.69 -13.83
CA GLU A 24 7.47 -22.42 -13.90
C GLU A 24 7.73 -21.56 -12.66
N PHE A 25 7.72 -22.18 -11.47
CA PHE A 25 8.03 -21.50 -10.21
C PHE A 25 9.48 -21.01 -10.15
N SER A 26 10.43 -21.83 -10.60
CA SER A 26 11.85 -21.45 -10.68
C SER A 26 12.06 -20.25 -11.60
N ARG A 27 11.36 -20.21 -12.75
CA ARG A 27 11.38 -19.07 -13.69
C ARG A 27 10.79 -17.80 -13.10
N GLN A 28 9.67 -17.90 -12.36
CA GLN A 28 9.05 -16.73 -11.73
C GLN A 28 9.95 -16.07 -10.68
N ILE A 29 10.76 -16.87 -9.98
CA ILE A 29 11.63 -16.40 -8.89
C ILE A 29 13.06 -16.12 -9.39
N HIS A 30 13.36 -16.39 -10.67
CA HIS A 30 14.71 -16.28 -11.23
C HIS A 30 15.75 -17.03 -10.36
N LEU A 31 15.38 -18.22 -9.86
CA LEU A 31 16.18 -18.99 -8.91
C LEU A 31 17.55 -19.38 -9.48
N GLU A 32 17.66 -19.60 -10.79
CA GLU A 32 18.92 -19.88 -11.47
C GLU A 32 19.87 -18.67 -11.46
N GLU A 33 19.33 -17.47 -11.56
CA GLU A 33 20.08 -16.20 -11.54
C GLU A 33 20.50 -15.84 -10.11
N SER A 34 19.76 -16.30 -9.09
CA SER A 34 20.03 -16.05 -7.67
C SER A 34 21.38 -16.59 -7.18
N SER A 35 21.95 -17.57 -7.89
CA SER A 35 23.28 -18.14 -7.58
C SER A 35 24.44 -17.15 -7.76
N THR A 36 24.20 -16.05 -8.49
CA THR A 36 25.19 -15.00 -8.76
C THR A 36 25.12 -13.83 -7.77
N ILE A 37 24.10 -13.80 -6.91
CA ILE A 37 23.86 -12.72 -5.96
C ILE A 37 24.71 -12.99 -4.70
N PRO A 38 25.56 -12.04 -4.27
CA PRO A 38 26.34 -12.22 -3.05
C PRO A 38 25.40 -12.44 -1.85
N PRO A 39 25.73 -13.35 -0.90
CA PRO A 39 24.83 -13.76 0.17
C PRO A 39 24.40 -12.59 1.08
N GLN A 40 25.16 -11.50 1.08
CA GLN A 40 24.88 -10.26 1.81
C GLN A 40 23.68 -9.47 1.26
N THR A 41 23.25 -9.72 0.02
CA THR A 41 22.07 -9.10 -0.61
C THR A 41 20.89 -10.07 -0.72
N SER A 42 21.00 -11.28 -0.15
CA SER A 42 19.88 -12.22 -0.13
C SER A 42 18.82 -11.75 0.89
N VAL A 43 17.71 -11.21 0.38
CA VAL A 43 16.52 -10.97 1.18
C VAL A 43 15.87 -12.34 1.40
N THR A 44 16.03 -12.89 2.60
CA THR A 44 15.65 -14.26 2.96
C THR A 44 14.14 -14.49 3.07
N ASP A 45 13.32 -13.44 2.99
CA ASP A 45 11.87 -13.54 3.06
C ASP A 45 11.24 -12.89 1.83
N LEU A 46 10.90 -13.71 0.83
CA LEU A 46 10.12 -13.30 -0.35
C LEU A 46 8.62 -13.19 -0.03
N SER A 47 8.18 -13.79 1.08
CA SER A 47 6.81 -13.66 1.57
C SER A 47 6.77 -12.67 2.73
N PRO A 48 6.10 -11.51 2.60
CA PRO A 48 5.93 -10.64 3.75
C PRO A 48 5.08 -11.38 4.79
N LYS A 49 5.57 -11.45 6.02
CA LYS A 49 4.78 -12.09 7.09
C LYS A 49 3.48 -11.30 7.27
N LEU A 50 2.39 -11.98 7.63
CA LEU A 50 1.10 -11.30 7.85
C LEU A 50 1.22 -10.11 8.82
N LEU A 51 2.06 -10.24 9.85
CA LEU A 51 2.38 -9.14 10.78
C LEU A 51 3.11 -7.96 10.12
N GLU A 52 4.01 -8.24 9.18
CA GLU A 52 4.73 -7.20 8.43
C GLU A 52 3.80 -6.50 7.44
N LEU A 53 2.88 -7.24 6.80
CA LEU A 53 1.79 -6.67 6.01
C LEU A 53 0.88 -5.79 6.87
N ASP A 54 0.45 -6.26 8.04
CA ASP A 54 -0.38 -5.46 8.95
C ASP A 54 0.34 -4.19 9.42
N LEU A 55 1.66 -4.26 9.60
CA LEU A 55 2.50 -3.13 9.98
C LEU A 55 2.67 -2.14 8.83
N LEU A 56 2.82 -2.63 7.60
CA LEU A 56 2.92 -1.82 6.38
C LEU A 56 1.58 -1.15 6.03
N LEU A 57 0.47 -1.87 6.22
CA LEU A 57 -0.90 -1.36 6.09
C LEU A 57 -1.31 -0.47 7.27
N GLY A 58 -0.48 -0.38 8.32
CA GLY A 58 -0.73 0.45 9.50
C GLY A 58 -1.85 -0.05 10.41
N VAL A 59 -2.27 -1.31 10.24
CA VAL A 59 -3.27 -2.01 11.07
C VAL A 59 -2.65 -2.41 12.41
N ALA A 60 -1.42 -2.94 12.38
CA ALA A 60 -0.70 -3.35 13.58
C ALA A 60 0.19 -2.23 14.12
N ARG A 61 0.29 -2.15 15.45
CA ARG A 61 1.21 -1.25 16.14
C ARG A 61 2.59 -1.89 16.19
N SER A 62 3.60 -1.21 15.64
CA SER A 62 4.99 -1.57 15.89
C SER A 62 5.50 -0.79 17.09
N TYR A 63 6.10 -1.50 18.05
CA TYR A 63 6.93 -0.84 19.05
C TYR A 63 8.24 -0.49 18.35
N ALA A 64 8.49 0.80 18.12
CA ALA A 64 9.75 1.27 17.56
C ALA A 64 10.76 1.43 18.71
N PRO A 65 11.71 0.49 18.92
CA PRO A 65 12.62 0.54 20.06
C PRO A 65 13.58 1.73 20.03
N TRP A 66 13.71 2.40 18.88
CA TRP A 66 14.50 3.61 18.68
C TRP A 66 13.74 4.90 19.03
N ALA A 67 12.42 4.85 19.24
CA ALA A 67 11.62 5.98 19.66
C ALA A 67 11.44 5.96 21.19
N TYR A 68 12.06 6.92 21.89
CA TYR A 68 11.95 7.06 23.35
C TYR A 68 10.61 7.64 23.83
N PHE A 69 9.67 7.89 22.93
CA PHE A 69 8.37 8.46 23.25
C PHE A 69 7.25 7.51 22.83
N PHE A 70 6.23 7.40 23.68
CA PHE A 70 5.03 6.67 23.33
C PHE A 70 4.24 7.43 22.26
N PRO A 71 3.59 6.72 21.32
CA PRO A 71 2.69 7.37 20.39
C PRO A 71 1.56 8.06 21.18
N PRO A 72 1.15 9.28 20.81
CA PRO A 72 0.07 10.00 21.49
C PRO A 72 -1.24 9.21 21.44
N LYS A 73 -2.13 9.40 22.43
CA LYS A 73 -3.33 8.57 22.65
C LYS A 73 -4.28 8.48 21.45
N LEU A 74 -4.24 9.45 20.53
CA LEU A 74 -5.05 9.50 19.31
C LEU A 74 -4.24 9.32 18.01
N PHE A 75 -3.00 8.84 18.10
CA PHE A 75 -2.11 8.72 16.95
C PHE A 75 -2.71 7.89 15.81
N THR A 76 -3.51 6.86 16.12
CA THR A 76 -4.18 6.02 15.11
C THR A 76 -5.30 6.73 14.35
N PHE A 77 -5.98 7.70 14.96
CA PHE A 77 -6.99 8.53 14.28
C PHE A 77 -6.33 9.66 13.49
N ALA A 78 -5.26 10.25 14.03
CA ALA A 78 -4.48 11.28 13.35
C ALA A 78 -3.71 10.73 12.14
N ARG A 79 -3.28 9.46 12.19
CA ARG A 79 -2.59 8.80 11.08
C ARG A 79 -3.63 8.37 10.04
N LYS A 80 -3.95 9.28 9.11
CA LYS A 80 -4.81 8.99 7.96
C LYS A 80 -4.31 7.75 7.22
N SER A 81 -5.00 6.61 7.37
CA SER A 81 -4.65 5.35 6.70
C SER A 81 -4.47 5.59 5.19
N PRO A 82 -3.52 4.91 4.52
CA PRO A 82 -3.43 4.99 3.06
C PRO A 82 -4.69 4.48 2.36
N PHE A 83 -5.54 3.71 3.04
CA PHE A 83 -6.76 3.10 2.50
C PHE A 83 -8.06 3.60 3.15
N THR A 84 -8.05 4.75 3.83
CA THR A 84 -9.32 5.37 4.28
C THR A 84 -10.17 5.77 3.07
N LYS A 85 -11.50 5.72 3.24
CA LYS A 85 -12.47 6.08 2.19
C LYS A 85 -12.18 7.44 1.54
N SER A 86 -11.65 8.41 2.31
CA SER A 86 -11.21 9.72 1.82
C SER A 86 -10.08 9.68 0.78
N LYS A 87 -9.26 8.63 0.75
CA LYS A 87 -8.20 8.45 -0.28
C LYS A 87 -8.62 7.58 -1.45
N ILE A 88 -9.52 6.63 -1.22
CA ILE A 88 -10.03 5.71 -2.27
C ILE A 88 -11.13 6.38 -3.10
N SER A 89 -11.92 7.25 -2.48
CA SER A 89 -12.91 8.09 -3.15
C SER A 89 -12.92 9.47 -2.48
N PRO A 90 -11.97 10.35 -2.85
CA PRO A 90 -11.90 11.71 -2.31
C PRO A 90 -13.19 12.52 -2.53
N SER A 91 -14.04 12.14 -3.49
CA SER A 91 -15.31 12.82 -3.77
C SER A 91 -16.48 12.41 -2.86
N ILE A 92 -16.38 11.33 -2.09
CA ILE A 92 -17.51 10.78 -1.31
C ILE A 92 -17.43 11.13 0.18
N ALA A 93 -16.25 11.48 0.69
CA ALA A 93 -16.04 11.86 2.07
C ALA A 93 -14.88 12.87 2.15
N SER A 94 -15.15 14.10 1.75
CA SER A 94 -14.19 15.20 1.88
C SER A 94 -14.28 15.77 3.30
N GLU A 95 -13.48 15.25 4.22
CA GLU A 95 -13.17 15.92 5.50
C GLU A 95 -12.55 17.32 5.25
N GLU A 96 -12.08 17.59 4.02
CA GLU A 96 -11.44 18.84 3.63
C GLU A 96 -12.44 19.99 3.41
N GLU A 97 -13.72 19.69 3.16
CA GLU A 97 -14.79 20.71 3.12
C GLU A 97 -15.07 21.25 4.54
N GLU A 98 -15.01 20.38 5.55
CA GLU A 98 -15.15 20.78 6.97
C GLU A 98 -13.96 21.67 7.40
N ASP A 99 -12.75 21.37 6.91
CA ASP A 99 -11.53 22.13 7.23
C ASP A 99 -11.55 23.58 6.68
N GLU A 100 -12.12 23.82 5.48
CA GLU A 100 -12.30 25.18 4.94
C GLU A 100 -13.33 26.00 5.74
N GLU A 101 -14.44 25.38 6.13
CA GLU A 101 -15.49 26.02 6.95
C GLU A 101 -14.97 26.39 8.35
N ILE A 102 -14.18 25.52 8.97
CA ILE A 102 -13.53 25.79 10.26
C ILE A 102 -12.56 26.96 10.14
N LEU A 103 -11.75 27.00 9.07
CA LEU A 103 -10.83 28.11 8.82
C LEU A 103 -11.57 29.44 8.65
N ASP A 104 -12.75 29.42 8.03
CA ASP A 104 -13.57 30.61 7.85
C ASP A 104 -14.20 31.14 9.14
N ALA A 105 -14.56 30.26 10.06
CA ALA A 105 -15.10 30.62 11.37
C ALA A 105 -14.09 31.29 12.32
N ILE A 106 -12.78 31.17 12.06
CA ILE A 106 -11.73 31.79 12.88
C ILE A 106 -11.72 33.31 12.66
N GLN A 107 -12.03 34.08 13.72
CA GLN A 107 -11.87 35.53 13.71
C GLN A 107 -10.39 35.91 13.74
N THR A 108 -9.99 36.72 12.78
CA THR A 108 -8.64 37.27 12.66
C THR A 108 -8.64 38.71 13.18
N HIS A 109 -7.63 39.07 13.97
CA HIS A 109 -7.54 40.38 14.62
C HIS A 109 -6.37 41.22 14.08
N SER A 110 -5.37 40.58 13.45
CA SER A 110 -4.18 41.23 12.89
C SER A 110 -4.14 41.12 11.36
N PRO A 111 -3.60 42.14 10.65
CA PRO A 111 -3.42 42.07 9.19
C PRO A 111 -2.52 40.89 8.75
N LYS A 112 -1.55 40.49 9.58
CA LYS A 112 -0.70 39.32 9.29
C LYS A 112 -1.46 37.99 9.37
N GLU A 113 -2.40 37.87 10.31
CA GLU A 113 -3.23 36.66 10.45
C GLU A 113 -4.18 36.49 9.25
N ASN A 114 -4.61 37.60 8.63
CA ASN A 114 -5.39 37.55 7.39
C ASN A 114 -4.56 37.03 6.21
N GLU A 115 -3.31 37.46 6.08
CA GLU A 115 -2.41 36.96 5.04
C GLU A 115 -2.14 35.46 5.21
N GLU A 116 -1.88 35.01 6.44
CA GLU A 116 -1.67 33.59 6.75
C GLU A 116 -2.94 32.76 6.47
N LYS A 117 -4.11 33.26 6.85
CA LYS A 117 -5.41 32.63 6.56
C LYS A 117 -5.65 32.50 5.06
N GLU A 118 -5.29 33.51 4.26
CA GLU A 118 -5.38 33.41 2.79
C GLU A 118 -4.43 32.39 2.19
N VAL A 119 -3.20 32.29 2.71
CA VAL A 119 -2.21 31.29 2.24
C VAL A 119 -2.70 29.88 2.56
N LEU A 120 -3.24 29.66 3.76
CA LEU A 120 -3.80 28.36 4.15
C LEU A 120 -4.99 27.98 3.26
N LYS A 121 -5.89 28.91 2.96
CA LYS A 121 -6.99 28.69 2.01
C LYS A 121 -6.51 28.32 0.62
N LYS A 122 -5.46 28.97 0.11
CA LYS A 122 -4.87 28.62 -1.19
C LYS A 122 -4.30 27.20 -1.19
N CYS A 123 -3.67 26.80 -0.08
CA CYS A 123 -3.11 25.47 0.10
C CYS A 123 -4.20 24.38 0.09
N LEU A 124 -5.31 24.61 0.82
CA LEU A 124 -6.46 23.69 0.83
C LEU A 124 -7.09 23.51 -0.55
N LYS A 125 -7.27 24.61 -1.31
CA LYS A 125 -7.75 24.53 -2.71
C LYS A 125 -6.84 23.71 -3.62
N GLN A 126 -5.52 23.82 -3.46
CA GLN A 126 -4.57 23.02 -4.22
C GLN A 126 -4.68 21.54 -3.85
N LEU A 127 -4.85 21.23 -2.57
CA LEU A 127 -5.07 19.88 -2.06
C LEU A 127 -6.31 19.25 -2.69
N ARG A 128 -7.41 19.99 -2.76
CA ARG A 128 -8.66 19.56 -3.42
C ARG A 128 -8.42 19.21 -4.89
N THR A 129 -7.68 20.04 -5.60
CA THR A 129 -7.37 19.82 -7.02
C THR A 129 -6.55 18.53 -7.23
N ILE A 130 -5.58 18.28 -6.35
CA ILE A 130 -4.77 17.05 -6.38
C ILE A 130 -5.65 15.82 -6.12
N ASN A 131 -6.58 15.92 -5.17
CA ASN A 131 -7.53 14.84 -4.85
C ASN A 131 -8.51 14.57 -6.00
N GLU A 132 -8.99 15.59 -6.71
CA GLU A 132 -9.79 15.43 -7.93
C GLU A 132 -9.01 14.67 -9.01
N TRP A 133 -7.74 15.00 -9.22
CA TRP A 133 -6.87 14.28 -10.16
C TRP A 133 -6.61 12.84 -9.73
N LEU A 134 -6.39 12.60 -8.45
CA LEU A 134 -6.22 11.26 -7.89
C LEU A 134 -7.48 10.42 -8.14
N GLY A 135 -8.66 10.97 -7.88
CA GLY A 135 -9.94 10.33 -8.16
C GLY A 135 -10.12 9.99 -9.63
N TYR A 136 -9.75 10.90 -10.53
CA TYR A 136 -9.78 10.65 -11.99
C TYR A 136 -8.82 9.52 -12.39
N ILE A 137 -7.59 9.50 -11.88
CA ILE A 137 -6.61 8.44 -12.16
C ILE A 137 -7.14 7.09 -11.66
N ILE A 138 -7.63 7.04 -10.42
CA ILE A 138 -8.21 5.82 -9.84
C ILE A 138 -9.40 5.34 -10.67
N GLY A 139 -10.28 6.25 -11.10
CA GLY A 139 -11.40 5.93 -11.98
C GLY A 139 -10.95 5.34 -13.33
N ARG A 140 -9.91 5.89 -13.94
CA ARG A 140 -9.32 5.37 -15.19
C ARG A 140 -8.65 4.02 -15.01
N VAL A 141 -7.93 3.81 -13.91
CA VAL A 141 -7.34 2.52 -13.56
C VAL A 141 -8.43 1.48 -13.29
N GLY A 142 -9.51 1.87 -12.62
CA GLY A 142 -10.68 1.01 -12.40
C GLY A 142 -11.36 0.60 -13.70
N GLN A 143 -11.52 1.52 -14.66
CA GLN A 143 -12.03 1.21 -16.00
C GLN A 143 -11.12 0.23 -16.75
N LEU A 144 -9.80 0.42 -16.69
CA LEU A 144 -8.81 -0.48 -17.31
C LEU A 144 -8.82 -1.90 -16.70
N LEU A 145 -9.05 -2.01 -15.40
CA LEU A 145 -9.14 -3.30 -14.71
C LEU A 145 -10.46 -4.03 -14.98
N GLN A 146 -11.50 -3.32 -15.41
CA GLN A 146 -12.82 -3.90 -15.69
C GLN A 146 -12.90 -4.57 -17.07
N GLY A 147 -11.93 -4.33 -17.96
CA GLY A 147 -11.81 -4.92 -19.30
C GLY A 147 -11.90 -3.89 -20.42
#